data_AF-B5VYS8-F1
#
_entry.id   AF-B5VYS8-F1
#
_cell.length_a   1.000
_cell.length_b   1.000
_cell.length_c   1.000
_cell.angle_alpha   90.00
_cell.angle_beta   90.00
_cell.angle_gamma   90.00
#
_symmetry.space_group_name_H-M   'P 1'
#
loop_
_entity.id
_entity.type
_entity.pdbx_description
1 polymer ?
#
loop_
_entity_poly.entity_id
_entity_poly.type
_entity_poly.pdbx_seq_one_letter_code
_entity_poly.pdbx_strand_id
1 'polypeptide(L)'
;MTLSKQQLTTLDCEDYVLWIEGTLEQLRDRNYDQVDWENLLEEIEDMSKRERSSLRSNLAMALLHLLKWEFQPELRTGSWAGSITEHRTRILDILEDSPSLKNY
;
A
#
# COMPACT_ATOMS: atom_id res chain seq x y z
N MET A 1 -15.80 -31.59 18.93
CA MET A 1 -14.43 -31.04 18.86
C MET A 1 -14.52 -29.74 18.10
N THR A 2 -14.79 -28.66 18.81
CA THR A 2 -14.93 -27.31 18.25
C THR A 2 -13.52 -26.77 18.08
N LEU A 3 -13.03 -26.70 16.84
CA LEU A 3 -11.79 -25.99 16.56
C LEU A 3 -12.05 -24.50 16.82
N SER A 4 -11.32 -23.99 17.81
CA SER A 4 -11.30 -22.58 18.20
C SER A 4 -10.98 -21.72 16.99
N LYS A 5 -11.76 -20.67 16.75
CA LYS A 5 -11.39 -19.56 15.84
C LYS A 5 -10.07 -19.00 16.33
N GLN A 6 -8.97 -19.41 15.71
CA GLN A 6 -7.68 -18.78 15.92
C GLN A 6 -7.75 -17.40 15.26
N GLN A 7 -7.50 -16.37 16.05
CA GLN A 7 -7.25 -15.01 15.57
C GLN A 7 -5.95 -15.05 14.75
N LEU A 8 -6.08 -15.24 13.45
CA LEU A 8 -5.03 -14.97 12.49
C LEU A 8 -5.06 -13.46 12.30
N THR A 9 -4.01 -12.76 12.70
CA THR A 9 -3.77 -11.38 12.25
C THR A 9 -3.33 -11.42 10.79
N THR A 10 -3.61 -10.37 10.03
CA THR A 10 -3.21 -10.19 8.63
C THR A 10 -1.70 -10.39 8.38
N LEU A 11 -0.88 -10.37 9.43
CA LEU A 11 0.58 -10.58 9.39
C LEU A 11 1.01 -12.06 9.39
N ASP A 12 0.13 -13.01 9.72
CA ASP A 12 0.44 -14.44 9.84
C ASP A 12 -0.09 -15.28 8.65
N CYS A 13 -0.53 -14.64 7.57
CA CYS A 13 -0.89 -15.35 6.36
C CYS A 13 0.39 -15.79 5.63
N GLU A 14 0.74 -17.07 5.70
CA GLU A 14 1.87 -17.65 4.94
C GLU A 14 1.74 -17.38 3.42
N ASP A 15 0.52 -17.10 2.94
CA ASP A 15 0.25 -16.69 1.56
C ASP A 15 -0.96 -15.73 1.47
N TYR A 16 -0.70 -14.42 1.57
CA TYR A 16 -1.70 -13.35 1.41
C TYR A 16 -2.48 -13.45 0.09
N VAL A 17 -1.80 -13.80 -1.01
CA VAL A 17 -2.41 -13.86 -2.34
C VAL A 17 -3.43 -14.99 -2.38
N LEU A 18 -3.06 -16.16 -1.88
CA LEU A 18 -3.97 -17.30 -1.78
C LEU A 18 -5.20 -16.97 -0.93
N TRP A 19 -5.01 -16.28 0.20
CA TRP A 19 -6.11 -15.89 1.07
C TRP A 19 -7.08 -14.92 0.37
N ILE A 20 -6.58 -13.82 -0.23
CA ILE A 20 -7.46 -12.83 -0.85
C ILE A 20 -8.18 -13.39 -2.08
N GLU A 21 -7.53 -14.25 -2.87
CA GLU A 21 -8.16 -14.95 -3.99
C GLU A 21 -9.29 -15.87 -3.52
N GLY A 22 -9.06 -16.65 -2.46
CA GLY A 22 -10.08 -17.50 -1.86
C GLY A 22 -11.25 -16.71 -1.27
N THR A 23 -10.98 -15.59 -0.58
CA THR A 23 -12.03 -14.69 -0.09
C THR A 23 -12.86 -14.09 -1.23
N LEU A 24 -12.22 -13.71 -2.35
CA LEU A 24 -12.93 -13.23 -3.54
C LEU A 24 -13.82 -14.29 -4.16
N GLU A 25 -13.38 -15.54 -4.23
CA GLU A 25 -14.19 -16.66 -4.72
C GLU A 25 -15.43 -16.88 -3.84
N GLN A 26 -15.26 -16.90 -2.51
CA GLN A 26 -16.39 -17.02 -1.57
C GLN A 26 -17.40 -15.88 -1.72
N LEU A 27 -16.93 -14.64 -1.92
CA LEU A 27 -17.79 -13.49 -2.16
C LEU A 27 -18.53 -13.58 -3.49
N ARG A 28 -17.87 -14.04 -4.56
CA ARG A 28 -18.48 -14.25 -5.89
C ARG A 28 -19.56 -15.32 -5.86
N ASP A 29 -19.31 -16.41 -5.13
CA ASP A 29 -20.22 -17.54 -4.96
C ASP A 29 -21.33 -17.28 -3.93
N ARG A 30 -21.31 -16.10 -3.30
CA ARG A 30 -22.25 -15.68 -2.24
C ARG A 30 -22.23 -16.61 -1.02
N ASN A 31 -21.11 -17.28 -0.80
CA ASN A 31 -20.88 -18.17 0.34
C ASN A 31 -20.43 -17.37 1.57
N TYR A 32 -21.28 -16.44 2.02
CA TYR A 32 -20.95 -15.46 3.05
C TYR A 32 -20.65 -16.07 4.43
N ASP A 33 -21.13 -17.28 4.68
CA ASP A 33 -20.91 -18.01 5.94
C ASP A 33 -19.45 -18.45 6.13
N GLN A 34 -18.69 -18.56 5.04
CA GLN A 34 -17.28 -18.95 5.07
C GLN A 34 -16.31 -17.76 5.03
N VAL A 35 -16.82 -16.55 4.78
CA VAL A 35 -16.00 -15.34 4.70
C VAL A 35 -15.47 -14.99 6.09
N ASP A 36 -14.15 -14.85 6.19
CA ASP A 36 -13.50 -14.30 7.37
C ASP A 36 -13.64 -12.77 7.40
N TRP A 37 -14.79 -12.31 7.91
CA TRP A 37 -15.14 -10.89 7.95
C TRP A 37 -14.22 -10.05 8.83
N GLU A 38 -13.65 -10.62 9.89
CA GLU A 38 -12.76 -9.88 10.80
C GLU A 38 -11.49 -9.46 10.04
N ASN A 39 -10.84 -10.43 9.40
CA ASN A 39 -9.64 -10.19 8.61
C ASN A 39 -9.91 -9.37 7.34
N LEU A 40 -11.03 -9.57 6.66
CA LEU A 40 -11.38 -8.79 5.47
C LEU A 40 -11.60 -7.31 5.80
N LEU A 41 -12.27 -7.00 6.91
CA LEU A 41 -12.51 -5.62 7.32
C LEU A 41 -11.21 -4.93 7.75
N GLU A 42 -10.39 -5.60 8.57
CA GLU A 42 -9.07 -5.11 8.96
C GLU A 42 -8.22 -4.79 7.72
N GLU A 43 -8.19 -5.70 6.75
CA GLU A 43 -7.42 -5.51 5.53
C GLU A 43 -7.92 -4.32 4.70
N ILE A 44 -9.23 -4.12 4.56
CA ILE A 44 -9.80 -2.96 3.86
C ILE A 44 -9.42 -1.65 4.57
N GLU A 45 -9.48 -1.61 5.91
CA GLU A 45 -9.07 -0.44 6.68
C GLU A 45 -7.58 -0.14 6.49
N ASP A 46 -6.74 -1.16 6.56
CA ASP A 46 -5.30 -1.04 6.41
C ASP A 46 -4.88 -0.70 4.98
N MET A 47 -5.56 -1.20 3.94
CA MET A 47 -5.32 -0.80 2.55
C MET A 47 -5.36 0.72 2.40
N SER A 48 -6.41 1.36 2.94
CA SER A 48 -6.55 2.82 2.88
C SER A 48 -5.40 3.56 3.59
N LYS A 49 -4.89 2.99 4.69
CA LYS A 49 -3.77 3.54 5.46
C LYS A 49 -2.45 3.36 4.75
N ARG A 50 -2.23 2.21 4.10
CA ARG A 50 -1.03 1.89 3.32
C ARG A 50 -0.89 2.82 2.11
N GLU A 51 -1.96 3.07 1.36
CA GLU A 51 -1.90 4.03 0.23
C GLU A 51 -1.53 5.44 0.68
N ARG A 52 -2.20 5.97 1.72
CA ARG A 52 -1.88 7.28 2.31
C ARG A 52 -0.43 7.35 2.79
N SER A 53 0.06 6.28 3.40
CA SER A 53 1.43 6.21 3.92
C SER A 53 2.46 6.13 2.77
N SER A 54 2.15 5.40 1.70
CA SER A 54 2.98 5.32 0.51
C SER A 54 3.11 6.68 -0.18
N LEU A 55 2.00 7.41 -0.35
CA LEU A 55 2.02 8.76 -0.92
C LEU A 55 2.90 9.70 -0.08
N ARG A 56 2.71 9.71 1.25
CA ARG A 56 3.50 10.52 2.18
C ARG A 56 4.99 10.23 2.09
N SER A 57 5.37 8.95 2.08
CA SER A 57 6.78 8.53 2.01
C SER A 57 7.43 8.92 0.68
N ASN A 58 6.73 8.73 -0.45
CA ASN A 58 7.25 9.14 -1.75
C ASN A 58 7.39 10.67 -1.85
N LEU A 59 6.43 11.44 -1.34
CA LEU A 59 6.54 12.90 -1.26
C LEU A 59 7.73 13.34 -0.41
N ALA A 60 7.90 12.76 0.77
CA ALA A 60 9.03 13.09 1.65
C ALA A 60 10.38 12.83 0.96
N MET A 61 10.53 11.69 0.27
CA MET A 61 11.76 11.35 -0.44
C MET A 61 11.99 12.23 -1.67
N ALA A 62 10.93 12.56 -2.44
CA ALA A 62 11.03 13.48 -3.56
C ALA A 62 11.49 14.87 -3.07
N LEU A 63 10.86 15.41 -2.02
CA LEU A 63 11.23 16.70 -1.44
C LEU A 63 12.67 16.68 -0.89
N LEU A 64 13.07 15.63 -0.18
CA LEU A 64 14.45 15.48 0.32
C LEU A 64 15.47 15.54 -0.82
N HIS A 65 15.25 14.79 -1.90
CA HIS A 65 16.18 14.79 -3.04
C HIS A 65 16.15 16.09 -3.82
N LEU A 66 15.00 16.75 -3.96
CA LEU A 66 14.90 18.08 -4.57
C LEU A 66 15.66 19.13 -3.76
N LEU A 67 15.57 19.09 -2.43
CA LEU A 67 16.33 19.99 -1.55
C LEU A 67 17.83 19.74 -1.66
N LYS A 68 18.27 18.48 -1.62
CA LYS A 68 19.67 18.12 -1.87
C LYS A 68 20.13 18.59 -3.24
N TRP A 69 19.29 18.43 -4.26
CA TRP A 69 19.58 18.86 -5.61
C TRP A 69 19.80 20.37 -5.67
N GLU A 70 18.91 21.17 -5.08
CA GLU A 70 19.00 22.64 -5.11
C GLU A 70 20.21 23.15 -4.34
N PHE A 71 20.42 22.65 -3.11
CA PHE A 71 21.39 23.22 -2.17
C PHE A 71 22.77 22.55 -2.16
N GLN A 72 22.96 21.44 -2.89
CA GLN A 72 24.24 20.73 -2.99
C GLN A 72 24.60 20.46 -4.46
N PRO A 73 24.76 21.51 -5.29
CA PRO A 73 25.00 21.36 -6.73
C PRO A 73 26.25 20.54 -7.07
N GLU A 74 27.28 20.61 -6.23
CA GLU A 74 28.53 19.87 -6.34
C GLU A 74 28.39 18.37 -6.05
N LEU A 75 27.33 17.94 -5.35
CA LEU A 75 27.07 16.54 -5.00
C LEU A 75 25.99 15.90 -5.88
N ARG A 76 25.50 16.59 -6.91
CA ARG A 76 24.49 16.06 -7.82
C ARG A 76 25.02 14.83 -8.55
N THR A 77 24.28 13.74 -8.43
CA THR A 77 24.58 12.48 -9.11
C THR A 77 23.40 12.03 -9.95
N GLY A 78 23.68 11.17 -10.94
CA GLY A 78 22.62 10.50 -11.71
C GLY A 78 21.69 9.66 -10.82
N SER A 79 22.20 9.11 -9.72
CA SER A 79 21.39 8.39 -8.74
C SER A 79 20.32 9.28 -8.10
N TRP A 80 20.66 10.51 -7.70
CA TRP A 80 19.68 11.43 -7.12
C TRP A 80 18.63 11.88 -8.15
N ALA A 81 19.04 12.14 -9.39
CA ALA A 81 18.10 12.44 -10.47
C ALA A 81 17.15 11.27 -10.74
N GLY A 82 17.68 10.04 -10.68
CA GLY A 82 16.91 8.80 -10.74
C GLY A 82 15.87 8.72 -9.62
N SER A 83 16.27 8.91 -8.36
CA SER A 83 15.35 8.87 -7.22
C SER A 83 14.27 9.95 -7.29
N ILE A 84 14.58 11.16 -7.76
CA ILE A 84 13.57 12.21 -7.98
C ILE A 84 12.54 11.72 -9.01
N THR A 85 13.00 11.17 -10.13
CA THR A 85 12.13 10.69 -11.22
C THR A 85 11.26 9.52 -10.76
N GLU A 86 11.86 8.56 -10.04
CA GLU A 86 11.19 7.38 -9.50
C GLU A 86 10.07 7.77 -8.53
N HIS A 87 10.37 8.59 -7.51
CA HIS A 87 9.37 9.00 -6.54
C HIS A 87 8.27 9.86 -7.17
N ARG A 88 8.61 10.73 -8.13
CA ARG A 88 7.61 11.50 -8.87
C ARG A 88 6.68 10.60 -9.66
N THR A 89 7.21 9.57 -10.34
CA THR A 89 6.41 8.61 -11.10
C THR A 89 5.46 7.86 -10.17
N ARG A 90 5.97 7.29 -9.06
CA ARG A 90 5.14 6.62 -8.05
C ARG A 90 4.05 7.49 -7.47
N ILE A 91 4.31 8.78 -7.23
CA ILE A 91 3.29 9.74 -6.77
C ILE A 91 2.19 9.86 -7.84
N LEU A 92 2.56 10.01 -9.11
CA LEU A 92 1.58 10.14 -10.19
C LEU A 92 0.73 8.87 -10.32
N ASP A 93 1.35 7.69 -10.29
CA ASP A 93 0.66 6.39 -10.36
C ASP A 93 -0.35 6.26 -9.20
N ILE A 94 0.05 6.55 -7.96
CA ILE A 94 -0.84 6.52 -6.79
C ILE A 94 -2.02 7.50 -6.94
N LEU A 95 -1.80 8.68 -7.52
CA LEU A 95 -2.85 9.68 -7.71
C LEU A 95 -3.75 9.39 -8.93
N GLU A 96 -3.30 8.55 -9.86
CA GLU A 96 -4.09 8.02 -10.96
C GLU A 96 -5.02 6.91 -10.47
N ASP A 97 -4.48 5.95 -9.71
CA ASP A 97 -5.23 4.85 -9.11
C ASP A 97 -6.21 5.33 -8.03
N SER A 98 -5.80 6.32 -7.22
CA SER A 98 -6.58 6.89 -6.12
C SER A 98 -6.70 8.42 -6.19
N PRO A 99 -7.54 8.97 -7.10
CA PRO A 99 -7.68 10.43 -7.27
C PRO A 99 -8.15 11.18 -6.03
N SER A 100 -8.82 10.49 -5.08
CA SER A 100 -9.26 11.07 -3.80
C SER A 100 -8.09 11.53 -2.92
N LEU A 101 -6.90 10.96 -3.11
CA LEU A 101 -5.69 11.34 -2.38
C LEU A 101 -5.10 12.69 -2.80
N LYS A 102 -5.56 13.29 -3.90
CA LYS A 102 -5.11 14.63 -4.35
C LYS A 102 -5.42 15.74 -3.34
N ASN A 103 -6.45 15.55 -2.51
CA ASN A 103 -6.90 16.53 -1.52
C ASN A 103 -6.37 16.25 -0.11
N TYR A 104 -5.47 15.27 0.03
CA TYR A 104 -4.96 14.82 1.33
C TYR A 104 -3.65 15.52 1.71
#